data_AF-A0A7Y5V190-F1
#
_entry.id   AF-A0A7Y5V190-F1
#
_cell.length_a   1.000
_cell.length_b   1.000
_cell.length_c   1.000
_cell.angle_alpha   90.00
_cell.angle_beta   90.00
_cell.angle_gamma   90.00
#
_symmetry.space_group_name_H-M   'P 1'
#
loop_
_entity.id
_entity.type
_entity.pdbx_description
1 polymer ?
#
loop_
_entity_poly.entity_id
_entity_poly.type
_entity_poly.pdbx_seq_one_letter_code
_entity_poly.pdbx_strand_id
1 'polypeptide(L)'
;MKQVGKFLLDTNTINYIVRAASGDDPAFQYVERHFRLHRDQCAIAATTKQELVAWMEGERISPSERAELIRILAHFEERMIPMGDAVSDRAGKLSAVLKRRFNKNLKTADTQIAATALVHRCILISHDQDFDSVPGLVRLDWYLMAISEKKLLRVLKLRVGYVGIAAFFTYSALALMTTSTIQQMLLALGVLVEMFTLTGYGLIQWKLAREDRS
;
A
#
# COMPACT_ATOMS: atom_id res chain seq x y z
N MET A 1 30.95 0.82 -0.04
CA MET A 1 29.84 0.12 0.64
C MET A 1 28.72 -0.05 -0.38
N LYS A 2 28.14 -1.25 -0.52
CA LYS A 2 26.99 -1.48 -1.42
C LYS A 2 25.84 -0.56 -0.99
N GLN A 3 25.20 0.10 -1.93
CA GLN A 3 24.06 0.97 -1.63
C GLN A 3 22.90 0.10 -1.14
N VAL A 4 22.46 0.34 0.09
CA VAL A 4 21.30 -0.35 0.65
C VAL A 4 20.04 0.34 0.14
N GLY A 5 19.09 -0.44 -0.36
CA GLY A 5 17.81 0.08 -0.84
C GLY A 5 17.05 0.84 0.25
N LYS A 6 16.25 1.82 -0.16
CA LYS A 6 15.32 2.56 0.72
C LYS A 6 14.22 1.66 1.27
N PHE A 7 13.78 0.68 0.46
CA PHE A 7 12.70 -0.24 0.77
C PHE A 7 13.25 -1.65 0.98
N LEU A 8 12.87 -2.30 2.08
CA LEU A 8 13.11 -3.72 2.30
C LEU A 8 11.82 -4.47 2.01
N LEU A 9 11.81 -5.38 1.04
CA LEU A 9 10.63 -6.18 0.72
C LEU A 9 10.60 -7.43 1.60
N ASP A 10 9.44 -7.71 2.21
CA ASP A 10 9.19 -8.98 2.87
C ASP A 10 8.86 -10.11 1.87
N THR A 11 8.74 -11.32 2.39
CA THR A 11 8.45 -12.52 1.58
C THR A 11 7.08 -12.44 0.91
N ASN A 12 6.05 -11.96 1.64
CA ASN A 12 4.69 -11.84 1.10
C ASN A 12 4.60 -10.84 -0.05
N THR A 13 5.28 -9.70 0.06
CA THR A 13 5.32 -8.70 -1.02
C THR A 13 5.94 -9.29 -2.28
N ILE A 14 7.02 -10.06 -2.17
CA ILE A 14 7.59 -10.75 -3.35
C ILE A 14 6.64 -11.79 -3.91
N ASN A 15 5.94 -12.54 -3.06
CA ASN A 15 4.91 -13.47 -3.53
C ASN A 15 3.79 -12.75 -4.32
N TYR A 16 3.37 -11.56 -3.90
CA TYR A 16 2.39 -10.76 -4.64
C TYR A 16 2.93 -10.30 -5.99
N ILE A 17 4.20 -9.89 -6.06
CA ILE A 17 4.86 -9.51 -7.32
C ILE A 17 4.90 -10.71 -8.28
N VAL A 18 5.27 -11.89 -7.79
CA VAL A 18 5.32 -13.13 -8.60
C VAL A 18 3.92 -13.50 -9.11
N ARG A 19 2.92 -13.48 -8.23
CA ARG A 19 1.52 -13.82 -8.56
C ARG A 19 0.86 -12.81 -9.50
N ALA A 20 1.35 -11.58 -9.57
CA ALA A 20 0.86 -10.60 -10.53
C ALA A 20 1.13 -11.02 -11.99
N ALA A 21 2.13 -11.88 -12.23
CA ALA A 21 2.42 -12.41 -13.56
C ALA A 21 1.45 -13.52 -14.01
N SER A 22 0.82 -14.21 -13.06
CA SER A 22 -0.07 -15.36 -13.31
C SER A 22 -1.55 -15.07 -13.06
N GLY A 23 -1.90 -13.96 -12.39
CA GLY A 23 -3.23 -13.74 -11.85
C GLY A 23 -3.93 -12.42 -12.21
N ASP A 24 -5.26 -12.45 -12.04
CA ASP A 24 -6.17 -11.34 -12.31
C ASP A 24 -6.40 -10.42 -11.09
N ASP A 25 -5.75 -10.63 -9.95
CA ASP A 25 -5.93 -9.75 -8.79
C ASP A 25 -5.28 -8.38 -9.07
N PRO A 26 -6.08 -7.30 -9.23
CA PRO A 26 -5.50 -6.04 -9.59
C PRO A 26 -4.76 -5.36 -8.42
N ALA A 27 -4.87 -5.88 -7.18
CA ALA A 27 -4.01 -5.46 -6.08
C ALA A 27 -2.58 -6.01 -6.25
N PHE A 28 -2.40 -7.26 -6.70
CA PHE A 28 -1.08 -7.80 -7.04
C PHE A 28 -0.44 -7.02 -8.20
N GLN A 29 -1.22 -6.70 -9.24
CA GLN A 29 -0.75 -5.86 -10.35
C GLN A 29 -0.33 -4.45 -9.89
N TYR A 30 -0.98 -3.91 -8.85
CA TYR A 30 -0.57 -2.64 -8.27
C TYR A 30 0.77 -2.73 -7.56
N VAL A 31 0.93 -3.74 -6.70
CA VAL A 31 2.20 -4.01 -5.98
C VAL A 31 3.33 -4.21 -6.98
N GLU A 32 3.11 -4.99 -8.03
CA GLU A 32 4.08 -5.25 -9.11
C GLU A 32 4.50 -3.96 -9.81
N ARG A 33 3.54 -3.11 -10.20
CA ARG A 33 3.82 -1.81 -10.81
C ARG A 33 4.58 -0.88 -9.86
N HIS A 34 4.19 -0.84 -8.59
CA HIS A 34 4.90 -0.04 -7.58
C HIS A 34 6.34 -0.53 -7.39
N PHE A 35 6.54 -1.84 -7.38
CA PHE A 35 7.86 -2.45 -7.37
C PHE A 35 8.66 -2.02 -8.60
N ARG A 36 8.10 -2.08 -9.82
CA ARG A 36 8.80 -1.64 -11.04
C ARG A 36 9.26 -0.18 -10.95
N LEU A 37 8.40 0.70 -10.44
CA LEU A 37 8.70 2.14 -10.31
C LEU A 37 9.82 2.43 -9.29
N HIS A 38 9.94 1.61 -8.25
CA HIS A 38 10.91 1.79 -7.17
C HIS A 38 11.99 0.71 -7.16
N ARG A 39 12.15 0.00 -8.28
CA ARG A 39 12.89 -1.25 -8.36
C ARG A 39 14.33 -1.12 -7.87
N ASP A 40 15.00 -0.04 -8.26
CA ASP A 40 16.40 0.23 -7.88
C ASP A 40 16.56 0.66 -6.41
N GLN A 41 15.46 1.08 -5.77
CA GLN A 41 15.41 1.46 -4.36
C GLN A 41 15.01 0.29 -3.45
N CYS A 42 14.72 -0.88 -4.01
CA CYS A 42 14.34 -2.06 -3.23
C CYS A 42 15.55 -2.94 -2.89
N ALA A 43 15.45 -3.61 -1.75
CA ALA A 43 16.38 -4.62 -1.26
C ALA A 43 15.57 -5.78 -0.62
N ILE A 44 16.23 -6.91 -0.40
CA ILE A 44 15.67 -8.05 0.36
C ILE A 44 16.65 -8.50 1.44
N ALA A 45 16.14 -9.08 2.52
CA ALA A 45 17.01 -9.76 3.49
C ALA A 45 17.44 -11.13 2.96
N ALA A 46 18.61 -11.62 3.38
CA ALA A 46 19.03 -12.99 3.10
C ALA A 46 18.01 -14.02 3.62
N THR A 47 17.35 -13.75 4.76
CA THR A 47 16.26 -14.56 5.29
C THR A 47 15.05 -14.60 4.34
N THR A 48 14.69 -13.48 3.71
CA THR A 48 13.64 -13.45 2.69
C THR A 48 14.00 -14.34 1.50
N LYS A 49 15.25 -14.30 1.02
CA LYS A 49 15.72 -15.21 -0.04
C LYS A 49 15.62 -16.68 0.40
N GLN A 50 15.99 -16.99 1.65
CA GLN A 50 15.89 -18.35 2.18
C GLN A 50 14.44 -18.85 2.12
N GLU A 51 13.46 -18.06 2.57
CA GLU A 51 12.05 -18.43 2.52
C GLU A 51 11.54 -18.61 1.08
N LEU A 52 11.94 -17.71 0.17
CA LEU A 52 11.54 -17.80 -1.24
C LEU A 52 12.13 -19.03 -1.94
N VAL A 53 13.37 -19.41 -1.63
CA VAL A 53 13.97 -20.65 -2.15
C VAL A 53 13.26 -21.87 -1.56
N ALA A 54 12.97 -21.86 -0.25
CA ALA A 54 12.20 -22.95 0.36
C ALA A 54 10.80 -23.08 -0.25
N TRP A 55 10.13 -21.97 -0.53
CA TRP A 55 8.84 -21.94 -1.24
C TRP A 55 8.97 -22.54 -2.65
N MET A 56 9.99 -22.12 -3.39
CA MET A 56 10.27 -22.61 -4.74
C MET A 56 10.51 -24.13 -4.78
N GLU A 57 11.18 -24.70 -3.78
CA GLU A 57 11.48 -26.13 -3.72
C GLU A 57 10.37 -26.97 -3.07
N GLY A 58 9.61 -26.37 -2.14
CA GLY A 58 8.63 -27.08 -1.30
C GLY A 58 7.19 -27.09 -1.82
N GLU A 59 6.77 -26.08 -2.59
CA GLU A 59 5.38 -25.95 -3.05
C GLU A 59 5.18 -26.28 -4.54
N ARG A 60 3.92 -26.58 -4.91
CA ARG A 60 3.50 -26.63 -6.33
C ARG A 60 3.31 -25.22 -6.88
N ILE A 61 4.43 -24.56 -7.14
CA ILE A 61 4.53 -23.30 -7.87
C ILE A 61 4.48 -23.58 -9.38
N SER A 62 3.74 -22.76 -10.15
CA SER A 62 3.66 -22.93 -11.59
C SER A 62 5.00 -22.63 -12.30
N PRO A 63 5.27 -23.20 -13.49
CA PRO A 63 6.50 -22.91 -14.22
C PRO A 63 6.75 -21.42 -14.50
N SER A 64 5.69 -20.65 -14.77
CA SER A 64 5.78 -19.20 -15.00
C SER A 64 6.15 -18.44 -13.73
N GLU A 65 5.52 -18.75 -12.60
CA GLU A 65 5.85 -18.17 -11.29
C GLU A 65 7.29 -18.52 -10.88
N ARG A 66 7.75 -19.75 -11.14
CA ARG A 66 9.14 -20.16 -10.87
C ARG A 66 10.12 -19.32 -11.69
N ALA A 67 9.88 -19.18 -12.98
CA ALA A 67 10.72 -18.37 -13.86
C ALA A 67 10.75 -16.90 -13.41
N GLU A 68 9.61 -16.36 -13.01
CA GLU A 68 9.51 -14.99 -12.50
C GLU A 68 10.25 -14.81 -11.17
N LEU A 69 10.12 -15.76 -10.24
CA LEU A 69 10.85 -15.71 -8.97
C LEU A 69 12.36 -15.76 -9.19
N ILE A 70 12.87 -16.63 -10.07
CA ILE A 70 14.29 -16.70 -10.43
C ILE A 70 14.77 -15.34 -10.97
N ARG A 71 13.98 -14.72 -11.85
CA ARG A 71 14.28 -13.39 -12.42
C ARG A 71 14.33 -12.30 -11.35
N ILE A 72 13.42 -12.31 -10.39
CA ILE A 72 13.39 -11.37 -9.26
C ILE A 72 14.62 -11.59 -8.36
N LEU A 73 14.93 -12.83 -8.01
CA LEU A 73 16.07 -13.15 -7.13
C LEU A 73 17.41 -12.76 -7.77
N ALA A 74 17.60 -13.01 -9.06
CA ALA A 74 18.78 -12.58 -9.80
C ALA A 74 18.97 -11.05 -9.74
N HIS A 75 17.87 -10.30 -9.82
CA HIS A 75 17.91 -8.85 -9.74
C HIS A 75 18.33 -8.30 -8.36
N PHE A 76 18.09 -9.06 -7.30
CA PHE A 76 18.46 -8.66 -5.94
C PHE A 76 19.83 -9.18 -5.51
N GLU A 77 20.56 -9.93 -6.33
CA GLU A 77 21.84 -10.53 -5.94
C GLU A 77 22.83 -9.50 -5.34
N GLU A 78 22.89 -8.31 -5.92
CA GLU A 78 23.76 -7.24 -5.42
C GLU A 78 23.16 -6.40 -4.28
N ARG A 79 21.84 -6.43 -4.09
CA ARG A 79 21.09 -5.65 -3.09
C ARG A 79 20.44 -6.50 -2.00
N MET A 80 20.86 -7.75 -1.91
CA MET A 80 20.52 -8.62 -0.80
C MET A 80 21.35 -8.24 0.42
N ILE A 81 20.69 -8.05 1.54
CA ILE A 81 21.32 -7.69 2.80
C ILE A 81 21.64 -8.98 3.57
N PRO A 82 22.92 -9.26 3.87
CA PRO A 82 23.32 -10.47 4.58
C PRO A 82 22.90 -10.41 6.06
N MET A 83 22.71 -11.58 6.66
CA MET A 83 22.52 -11.72 8.11
C MET A 83 23.87 -11.62 8.82
N GLY A 84 24.29 -10.40 9.14
CA GLY A 84 25.50 -10.15 9.93
C GLY A 84 25.25 -10.08 11.44
N ASP A 85 26.32 -9.92 12.21
CA ASP A 85 26.26 -9.82 13.68
C ASP A 85 25.32 -8.71 14.16
N ALA A 86 25.38 -7.53 13.53
CA ALA A 86 24.53 -6.40 13.90
C ALA A 86 23.02 -6.72 13.75
N VAL A 87 22.65 -7.45 12.70
CA VAL A 87 21.25 -7.88 12.47
C VAL A 87 20.87 -8.96 13.47
N SER A 88 21.75 -9.92 13.73
CA SER A 88 21.54 -11.00 14.70
C SER A 88 21.34 -10.47 16.12
N ASP A 89 22.21 -9.55 16.56
CA ASP A 89 22.08 -8.85 17.84
C ASP A 89 20.79 -8.06 17.94
N ARG A 90 20.43 -7.35 16.86
CA ARG A 90 19.18 -6.57 16.82
C ARG A 90 17.97 -7.49 16.88
N ALA A 91 17.99 -8.64 16.20
CA ALA A 91 16.91 -9.62 16.22
C ALA A 91 16.70 -10.20 17.63
N GLY A 92 17.77 -10.62 18.32
CA GLY A 92 17.68 -11.14 19.68
C GLY A 92 17.13 -10.09 20.67
N LYS A 93 17.61 -8.85 20.57
CA LYS A 93 17.09 -7.72 21.36
C LYS A 93 15.61 -7.45 21.05
N LEU A 94 15.24 -7.48 19.77
CA LEU A 94 13.87 -7.24 19.34
C LEU A 94 12.92 -8.33 19.88
N SER A 95 13.26 -9.61 19.77
CA SER A 95 12.46 -10.70 20.34
C SER A 95 12.27 -10.54 21.84
N ALA A 96 13.32 -10.18 22.57
CA ALA A 96 13.24 -9.95 24.02
C ALA A 96 12.32 -8.77 24.36
N VAL A 97 12.38 -7.69 23.59
CA VAL A 97 11.52 -6.50 23.78
C VAL A 97 10.06 -6.83 23.48
N LEU A 98 9.77 -7.48 22.35
CA LEU A 98 8.42 -7.86 21.94
C LEU A 98 7.75 -8.75 23.00
N LYS A 99 8.48 -9.77 23.45
CA LYS A 99 7.99 -10.68 24.49
C LYS A 99 7.73 -9.97 25.82
N ARG A 100 8.68 -9.15 26.29
CA ARG A 100 8.58 -8.49 27.61
C ARG A 100 7.55 -7.37 27.67
N ARG A 101 7.45 -6.56 26.61
CA ARG A 101 6.64 -5.32 26.64
C ARG A 101 5.26 -5.48 26.03
N PHE A 102 5.11 -6.35 25.04
CA PHE A 102 3.88 -6.48 24.28
C PHE A 102 3.24 -7.86 24.40
N ASN A 103 3.88 -8.80 25.11
CA ASN A 103 3.47 -10.21 25.18
C ASN A 103 3.25 -10.82 23.78
N LYS A 104 4.05 -10.38 22.80
CA LYS A 104 4.00 -10.82 21.39
C LYS A 104 5.29 -11.53 21.01
N ASN A 105 5.19 -12.47 20.08
CA ASN A 105 6.33 -13.11 19.44
C ASN A 105 6.12 -13.07 17.93
N LEU A 106 7.06 -12.45 17.21
CA LEU A 106 7.17 -12.63 15.77
C LEU A 106 7.76 -14.00 15.47
N LYS A 107 7.45 -14.55 14.29
CA LYS A 107 8.19 -15.71 13.77
C LYS A 107 9.67 -15.35 13.64
N THR A 108 10.53 -16.36 13.67
CA THR A 108 11.98 -16.16 13.61
C THR A 108 12.39 -15.40 12.35
N ALA A 109 11.83 -15.75 11.20
CA ALA A 109 12.13 -15.08 9.94
C ALA A 109 11.64 -13.62 9.93
N ASP A 110 10.42 -13.35 10.37
CA ASP A 110 9.87 -11.99 10.46
C ASP A 110 10.69 -11.13 11.43
N THR A 111 11.12 -11.70 12.56
CA THR A 111 12.02 -11.01 13.51
C THR A 111 13.31 -10.59 12.82
N GLN A 112 13.90 -11.49 12.04
CA GLN A 112 15.14 -11.26 11.29
C GLN A 112 14.97 -10.20 10.21
N ILE A 113 13.85 -10.21 9.48
CA ILE A 113 13.50 -9.20 8.47
C ILE A 113 13.30 -7.83 9.13
N ALA A 114 12.53 -7.75 10.20
CA ALA A 114 12.33 -6.52 10.97
C ALA A 114 13.65 -5.96 11.52
N ALA A 115 14.50 -6.82 12.09
CA ALA A 115 15.82 -6.45 12.57
C ALA A 115 16.70 -5.90 11.43
N THR A 116 16.64 -6.51 10.25
CA THR A 116 17.36 -6.05 9.05
C THR A 116 16.91 -4.63 8.67
N ALA A 117 15.60 -4.39 8.59
CA ALA A 117 15.07 -3.06 8.29
C ALA A 117 15.53 -2.00 9.31
N LEU A 118 15.52 -2.35 10.61
CA LEU A 118 15.93 -1.43 11.68
C LEU A 118 17.42 -1.09 11.63
N VAL A 119 18.30 -2.08 11.44
CA VAL A 119 19.76 -1.88 11.37
C VAL A 119 20.12 -1.01 10.17
N HIS A 120 19.47 -1.25 9.03
CA HIS A 120 19.77 -0.58 7.78
C HIS A 120 18.91 0.67 7.52
N ARG A 121 18.00 1.01 8.44
CA ARG A 121 17.06 2.14 8.34
C ARG A 121 16.21 2.11 7.07
N CYS A 122 15.82 0.90 6.65
CA CYS A 122 14.93 0.71 5.52
C CYS A 122 13.47 0.86 5.96
N ILE A 123 12.62 1.26 5.03
CA ILE A 123 11.17 1.14 5.17
C ILE A 123 10.80 -0.30 4.80
N LEU A 124 10.16 -1.02 5.71
CA LEU A 124 9.68 -2.37 5.43
C LEU A 124 8.41 -2.30 4.58
N ILE A 125 8.41 -2.96 3.43
CA ILE A 125 7.21 -3.20 2.63
C ILE A 125 6.66 -4.55 3.03
N SER A 126 5.48 -4.55 3.64
CA SER A 126 4.81 -5.76 4.10
C SER A 126 3.32 -5.54 4.26
N HIS A 127 2.53 -6.57 3.96
CA HIS A 127 1.11 -6.63 4.26
C HIS A 127 0.81 -7.27 5.64
N ASP A 128 1.83 -7.80 6.32
CA ASP A 128 1.64 -8.48 7.60
C ASP A 128 1.53 -7.45 8.75
N GLN A 129 0.42 -7.55 9.50
CA GLN A 129 0.12 -6.67 10.63
C GLN A 129 0.95 -7.01 11.87
N ASP A 130 1.57 -8.19 11.93
CA ASP A 130 2.41 -8.60 13.05
C ASP A 130 3.57 -7.60 13.27
N PHE A 131 4.05 -6.98 12.19
CA PHE A 131 5.08 -5.94 12.21
C PHE A 131 4.64 -4.62 12.86
N ASP A 132 3.33 -4.36 13.03
CA ASP A 132 2.83 -3.10 13.64
C ASP A 132 3.26 -2.96 15.10
N SER A 133 3.59 -4.08 15.75
CA SER A 133 4.07 -4.11 17.12
C SER A 133 5.57 -3.85 17.27
N VAL A 134 6.32 -3.72 16.16
CA VAL A 134 7.78 -3.59 16.18
C VAL A 134 8.19 -2.14 16.47
N PRO A 135 8.86 -1.87 17.61
CA PRO A 135 9.21 -0.50 17.97
C PRO A 135 10.25 0.11 17.02
N GLY A 136 9.93 1.28 16.48
CA GLY A 136 10.81 2.06 15.60
C GLY A 136 10.89 1.53 14.16
N LEU A 137 10.08 0.54 13.79
CA LEU A 137 9.98 0.06 12.42
C LEU A 137 9.03 0.95 11.62
N VAL A 138 9.49 1.45 10.47
CA VAL A 138 8.60 2.12 9.51
C VAL A 138 8.13 1.07 8.52
N ARG A 139 6.82 0.80 8.52
CA ARG A 139 6.17 -0.14 7.60
C ARG A 139 5.28 0.60 6.62
N LEU A 140 5.30 0.18 5.35
CA LEU A 140 4.32 0.57 4.35
C LEU A 140 3.67 -0.68 3.74
N ASP A 141 2.40 -0.53 3.40
CA ASP A 141 1.60 -1.60 2.83
C ASP A 141 1.14 -1.23 1.41
N TRP A 142 1.91 -1.64 0.42
CA TRP A 142 1.57 -1.40 -0.99
C TRP A 142 0.29 -2.12 -1.42
N TYR A 143 -0.06 -3.22 -0.75
CA TYR A 143 -1.27 -3.98 -1.06
C TYR A 143 -2.53 -3.23 -0.60
N LEU A 144 -2.54 -2.71 0.64
CA LEU A 144 -3.65 -1.88 1.14
C LEU A 144 -3.76 -0.53 0.38
N MET A 145 -2.64 0.04 -0.08
CA MET A 145 -2.67 1.22 -0.95
C MET A 145 -3.44 0.94 -2.24
N ALA A 146 -3.26 -0.24 -2.85
CA ALA A 146 -3.99 -0.64 -4.05
C ALA A 146 -5.52 -0.68 -3.83
N ILE A 147 -5.94 -1.19 -2.67
CA ILE A 147 -7.36 -1.29 -2.31
C ILE A 147 -7.94 0.11 -2.07
N SER A 148 -7.20 0.96 -1.36
CA SER A 148 -7.61 2.33 -1.04
C SER A 148 -7.76 3.18 -2.30
N GLU A 149 -6.82 3.09 -3.24
CA GLU A 149 -6.88 3.81 -4.52
C GLU A 149 -8.11 3.40 -5.35
N LYS A 150 -8.40 2.09 -5.43
CA LYS A 150 -9.63 1.61 -6.08
C LYS A 150 -10.89 2.14 -5.42
N LYS A 151 -10.94 2.14 -4.09
CA LYS A 151 -12.11 2.64 -3.34
C LYS A 151 -12.30 4.13 -3.60
N LEU A 152 -11.22 4.92 -3.60
CA LEU A 152 -11.24 6.35 -3.91
C LEU A 152 -11.72 6.60 -5.35
N LEU A 153 -11.16 5.89 -6.33
CA LEU A 153 -11.58 5.99 -7.74
C LEU A 153 -13.05 5.60 -7.94
N ARG A 154 -13.55 4.60 -7.20
CA ARG A 154 -14.96 4.20 -7.25
C ARG A 154 -15.89 5.29 -6.70
N VAL A 155 -15.52 5.89 -5.58
CA VAL A 155 -16.27 7.03 -4.99
C VAL A 155 -16.24 8.24 -5.94
N LEU A 156 -15.09 8.53 -6.55
CA LEU A 156 -14.95 9.63 -7.51
C LEU A 156 -15.78 9.38 -8.77
N LYS A 157 -15.76 8.17 -9.35
CA LYS A 157 -16.59 7.80 -10.51
C LYS A 157 -18.08 7.92 -10.21
N LEU A 158 -18.53 7.49 -9.02
CA LEU A 158 -19.92 7.66 -8.59
C LEU A 158 -20.30 9.14 -8.50
N ARG A 159 -19.42 9.99 -7.96
CA ARG A 159 -19.68 11.44 -7.85
C ARG A 159 -19.65 12.16 -9.19
N VAL A 160 -18.71 11.84 -10.08
CA VAL A 160 -18.66 12.43 -11.43
C VAL A 160 -19.88 11.98 -12.26
N GLY A 161 -20.33 10.73 -12.10
CA GLY A 161 -21.60 10.27 -12.68
C GLY A 161 -22.80 11.06 -12.15
N TYR A 162 -22.87 11.30 -10.84
CA TYR A 162 -23.93 12.11 -10.23
C TYR A 162 -23.91 13.58 -10.70
N VAL A 163 -22.73 14.19 -10.83
CA VAL A 163 -22.58 15.57 -11.34
C VAL A 163 -22.96 15.63 -12.83
N GLY A 164 -22.57 14.63 -13.63
CA GLY A 164 -22.96 14.54 -15.04
C GLY A 164 -24.47 14.37 -15.24
N ILE A 165 -25.12 13.55 -14.41
CA ILE A 165 -26.58 13.35 -14.44
C ILE A 165 -27.30 14.62 -13.97
N ALA A 166 -26.86 15.24 -12.88
CA ALA A 166 -27.43 16.50 -12.40
C ALA A 166 -27.29 17.62 -13.44
N ALA A 167 -26.12 17.75 -14.07
CA ALA A 167 -25.86 18.71 -15.14
C ALA A 167 -26.79 18.48 -16.34
N PHE A 168 -26.99 17.21 -16.74
CA PHE A 168 -27.91 16.84 -17.83
C PHE A 168 -29.36 17.23 -17.50
N PHE A 169 -29.86 16.91 -16.30
CA PHE A 169 -31.21 17.30 -15.88
C PHE A 169 -31.39 18.83 -15.79
N THR A 170 -30.39 19.58 -15.31
CA THR A 170 -30.44 21.04 -15.33
C THR A 170 -30.45 21.61 -16.75
N TYR A 171 -29.68 21.03 -17.68
CA TYR A 171 -29.63 21.48 -19.07
C TYR A 171 -30.94 21.19 -19.81
N SER A 172 -31.53 20.02 -19.59
CA SER A 172 -32.84 19.65 -20.16
C SER A 172 -33.99 20.49 -19.57
N ALA A 173 -33.93 20.85 -18.28
CA ALA A 173 -34.89 21.76 -17.67
C ALA A 173 -34.76 23.20 -18.19
N LEU A 174 -33.53 23.68 -18.41
CA LEU A 174 -33.26 25.00 -18.98
C LEU A 174 -33.79 25.15 -20.41
N ALA A 175 -33.72 24.09 -21.22
CA ALA A 175 -34.16 24.08 -22.62
C ALA A 175 -35.69 24.20 -22.80
N LEU A 176 -36.47 24.02 -21.73
CA LEU A 176 -37.93 24.11 -21.72
C LEU A 176 -38.46 25.39 -21.04
N MET A 177 -37.57 26.29 -20.59
CA MET A 177 -37.94 27.46 -19.79
C MET A 177 -37.72 28.78 -20.54
N THR A 178 -38.56 29.77 -20.25
CA THR A 178 -38.43 31.13 -20.78
C THR A 178 -37.25 31.87 -20.12
N THR A 179 -36.69 32.87 -20.81
CA THR A 179 -35.45 33.56 -20.40
C THR A 179 -35.50 34.18 -19.00
N SER A 180 -36.67 34.60 -18.51
CA SER A 180 -36.82 35.18 -17.17
C SER A 180 -36.72 34.14 -16.05
N THR A 181 -37.14 32.89 -16.29
CA THR A 181 -37.04 31.78 -15.31
C THR A 181 -35.61 31.28 -15.19
N ILE A 182 -34.84 31.32 -16.28
CA ILE A 182 -33.43 30.92 -16.31
C ILE A 182 -32.58 31.81 -15.41
N GLN A 183 -32.79 33.13 -15.41
CA GLN A 183 -32.06 34.06 -14.55
C GLN A 183 -32.31 33.82 -13.05
N GLN A 184 -33.56 33.54 -12.67
CA GLN A 184 -33.90 33.25 -11.27
C GLN A 184 -33.34 31.89 -10.80
N MET A 185 -33.32 30.88 -11.68
CA MET A 185 -32.71 29.59 -11.36
C MET A 185 -31.18 29.67 -11.27
N LEU A 186 -30.51 30.45 -12.12
CA LEU A 186 -29.05 30.62 -12.04
C LEU A 186 -28.61 31.27 -10.72
N LEU A 187 -29.38 32.24 -10.22
CA LEU A 187 -29.18 32.83 -8.89
C LEU A 187 -29.39 31.79 -7.78
N ALA A 188 -30.45 30.98 -7.84
CA ALA A 188 -30.72 29.93 -6.87
C ALA A 188 -29.66 28.81 -6.90
N LEU A 189 -29.15 28.46 -8.08
CA LEU A 189 -28.12 27.45 -8.26
C LEU A 189 -26.77 27.92 -7.70
N GLY A 190 -26.43 29.20 -7.87
CA GLY A 190 -25.24 29.81 -7.26
C GLY A 190 -25.25 29.69 -5.74
N VAL A 191 -26.41 29.99 -5.12
CA VAL A 191 -26.60 29.86 -3.66
C VAL A 191 -26.51 28.40 -3.21
N LEU A 192 -27.10 27.46 -3.96
CA LEU A 192 -27.02 26.02 -3.63
C LEU A 192 -25.59 25.48 -3.74
N VAL A 193 -24.83 25.88 -4.76
CA VAL A 193 -23.42 25.46 -4.93
C VAL A 193 -22.57 25.98 -3.77
N GLU A 194 -22.78 27.22 -3.33
CA GLU A 194 -22.11 27.77 -2.14
C GLU A 194 -22.54 27.07 -0.84
N MET A 195 -23.82 26.71 -0.69
CA MET A 195 -24.27 25.96 0.49
C MET A 195 -23.70 24.54 0.53
N PHE A 196 -23.59 23.86 -0.62
CA PHE A 196 -23.02 22.51 -0.71
C PHE A 196 -21.50 22.50 -0.52
N THR A 197 -20.77 23.52 -0.97
CA THR A 197 -19.34 23.65 -0.68
C THR A 197 -19.12 23.91 0.81
N LEU A 198 -19.91 24.78 1.44
CA LEU A 198 -19.79 25.08 2.88
C LEU A 198 -20.16 23.88 3.77
N THR A 199 -21.28 23.20 3.49
CA THR A 199 -21.67 21.99 4.25
C THR A 199 -20.77 20.78 3.96
N GLY A 200 -20.31 20.62 2.72
CA GLY A 200 -19.33 19.60 2.35
C GLY A 200 -17.98 19.78 3.04
N TYR A 201 -17.49 21.02 3.14
CA TYR A 201 -16.26 21.33 3.87
C TYR A 201 -16.42 21.09 5.38
N GLY A 202 -17.56 21.49 5.96
CA GLY A 202 -17.87 21.25 7.36
C GLY A 202 -17.93 19.76 7.74
N LEU A 203 -18.51 18.92 6.87
CA LEU A 203 -18.60 17.47 7.11
C LEU A 203 -17.23 16.78 7.02
N ILE A 204 -16.35 17.25 6.13
CA ILE A 204 -14.98 16.75 5.98
C ILE A 204 -14.15 17.13 7.22
N GLN A 205 -14.22 18.39 7.66
CA GLN A 205 -13.53 18.85 8.86
C GLN A 205 -14.02 18.13 10.12
N TRP A 206 -15.33 17.90 10.25
CA TRP A 206 -15.91 17.15 11.37
C TRP A 206 -15.44 15.69 11.41
N LYS A 207 -15.35 15.03 10.25
CA LYS A 207 -14.94 13.63 10.17
C LYS A 207 -13.45 13.44 10.45
N LEU A 208 -12.61 14.33 9.93
CA LEU A 208 -11.17 14.36 10.22
C LEU A 208 -10.90 14.63 11.71
N ALA A 209 -11.65 15.55 12.34
CA ALA A 209 -11.52 15.86 13.76
C ALA A 209 -11.98 14.73 14.72
N ARG A 210 -12.68 13.71 14.19
CA ARG A 210 -13.19 12.56 14.95
C ARG A 210 -12.28 11.34 14.84
N GLU A 211 -11.58 11.18 13.73
CA GLU A 211 -10.56 10.12 13.53
C GLU A 211 -9.27 10.42 14.31
N ASP A 212 -8.97 11.68 14.64
CA ASP A 212 -7.84 12.08 15.50
C ASP A 212 -8.06 11.83 17.01
N ARG A 213 -9.26 11.38 17.43
CA ARG A 213 -9.61 11.13 18.86
C ARG A 213 -9.80 9.66 19.21
N SER A 214 -9.52 8.73 18.29
CA SER A 214 -9.64 7.27 18.46
C SER A 214 -8.32 6.58 18.18
#